data_AF-A0A6H1ZNE6-F1
#
_entry.id   AF-A0A6H1ZNE6-F1
#
_cell.length_a   1.000
_cell.length_b   1.000
_cell.length_c   1.000
_cell.angle_alpha   90.00
_cell.angle_beta   90.00
_cell.angle_gamma   90.00
#
_symmetry.space_group_name_H-M   'P 1'
#
loop_
_entity.id
_entity.type
_entity.pdbx_description
1 polymer ?
#
loop_
_entity_poly.entity_id
_entity_poly.type
_entity_poly.pdbx_seq_one_letter_code
_entity_poly.pdbx_strand_id
1 'polypeptide(L)'
;MDRHKNRKKYKFLSINGKTVKEHRLVMENAVGRKLSRWEIVHHKDDNGMNNNLNNLEIVPYGEHSRLEGRNKRPKAKLQPDDVGVIRKMIKDNIAYKLIAWIYQVNRRTISDISTGATWSWA
;
A
#
# COMPACT_ATOMS: atom_id res chain seq x y z
N MET A 1 23.84 14.05 -7.62
CA MET A 1 23.10 14.33 -6.38
C MET A 1 22.73 13.01 -5.73
N ASP A 2 22.65 13.03 -4.41
CA ASP A 2 23.09 11.97 -3.49
C ASP A 2 22.30 10.64 -3.52
N ARG A 3 22.99 9.59 -3.07
CA ARG A 3 22.70 8.17 -3.19
C ARG A 3 21.48 7.78 -2.34
N HIS A 4 20.74 6.79 -2.81
CA HIS A 4 19.71 6.04 -2.08
C HIS A 4 20.02 5.92 -0.58
N LYS A 5 19.46 6.80 0.25
CA LYS A 5 19.48 6.64 1.70
C LYS A 5 18.55 5.48 2.01
N ASN A 6 19.15 4.31 2.24
CA ASN A 6 18.51 3.16 2.83
C ASN A 6 18.07 3.56 4.25
N ARG A 7 16.92 4.23 4.38
CA ARG A 7 16.35 4.62 5.66
C ARG A 7 15.93 3.35 6.35
N LYS A 8 16.66 2.93 7.39
CA LYS A 8 16.23 1.84 8.27
C LYS A 8 14.80 2.15 8.71
N LYS A 9 13.85 1.30 8.30
CA LYS A 9 12.43 1.46 8.61
C LYS A 9 12.17 1.40 10.13
N TYR A 10 13.08 0.77 10.90
CA TYR A 10 12.97 0.60 12.35
C TYR A 10 14.32 0.70 13.06
N LYS A 11 14.30 1.07 14.34
CA LYS A 11 15.46 0.94 15.23
C LYS A 11 15.57 -0.48 15.82
N PHE A 12 16.80 -0.97 15.91
CA PHE A 12 17.12 -2.31 16.42
C PHE A 12 18.19 -2.21 17.51
N LEU A 13 18.06 -3.06 18.53
CA LEU A 13 19.02 -3.23 19.62
C LEU A 13 19.63 -4.63 19.54
N SER A 14 20.90 -4.76 19.90
CA SER A 14 21.56 -6.06 20.06
C SER A 14 21.60 -6.41 21.55
N ILE A 15 20.90 -7.47 21.94
CA ILE A 15 20.84 -7.95 23.34
C ILE A 15 21.29 -9.41 23.33
N ASN A 16 22.39 -9.73 24.04
CA ASN A 16 22.96 -11.08 24.13
C ASN A 16 23.18 -11.75 22.76
N GLY A 17 23.69 -10.98 21.78
CA GLY A 17 23.95 -11.45 20.42
C GLY A 17 22.69 -11.58 19.54
N LYS A 18 21.50 -11.22 20.04
CA LYS A 18 20.25 -11.23 19.28
C LYS A 18 19.80 -9.82 18.93
N THR A 19 19.40 -9.61 17.67
CA THR A 19 18.82 -8.35 17.22
C THR A 19 17.34 -8.29 17.54
N VAL A 20 16.93 -7.30 18.32
CA VAL A 20 15.53 -7.08 18.76
C VAL A 20 15.07 -5.71 18.29
N LYS A 21 13.79 -5.60 17.91
CA LYS A 21 13.16 -4.33 17.52
C LYS A 21 12.92 -3.46 18.75
N GLU A 22 13.40 -2.22 18.72
CA GLU A 22 13.33 -1.29 19.88
C GLU A 22 11.89 -0.99 20.30
N HIS A 23 10.99 -0.68 19.35
CA HIS A 23 9.58 -0.40 19.65
C HIS A 23 8.86 -1.56 20.35
N ARG A 24 9.24 -2.81 20.06
CA ARG A 24 8.65 -3.98 20.72
C ARG A 24 9.08 -4.03 22.18
N LEU A 25 10.35 -3.76 22.46
CA LEU A 25 10.86 -3.72 23.83
C LEU A 25 10.25 -2.59 24.64
N VAL A 26 10.09 -1.40 24.05
CA VAL A 26 9.43 -0.26 24.70
C VAL A 26 8.00 -0.65 25.11
N MET A 27 7.25 -1.29 24.22
CA MET A 27 5.88 -1.72 24.51
C MET A 27 5.84 -2.87 25.52
N GLU A 28 6.71 -3.88 25.41
CA GLU A 28 6.82 -4.99 26.37
C GLU A 28 7.13 -4.49 27.79
N ASN A 29 8.03 -3.50 27.90
CA ASN A 29 8.36 -2.87 29.18
C ASN A 29 7.19 -2.05 29.73
N ALA A 30 6.46 -1.33 28.88
CA ALA A 30 5.31 -0.52 29.29
C ALA A 30 4.12 -1.37 29.79
N VAL A 31 3.85 -2.52 29.14
CA VAL A 31 2.77 -3.44 29.55
C VAL A 31 3.21 -4.37 30.69
N GLY A 32 4.52 -4.46 30.97
CA GLY A 32 5.07 -5.29 32.05
C GLY A 32 5.03 -6.80 31.75
N ARG A 33 4.85 -7.19 30.48
CA ARG A 33 4.89 -8.59 30.03
C ARG A 33 5.44 -8.69 28.61
N LYS A 34 5.91 -9.87 28.24
CA LYS A 34 6.26 -10.15 26.83
C LYS A 34 5.02 -10.14 25.95
N LEU A 35 5.14 -9.56 24.77
CA LEU A 35 4.08 -9.59 23.77
C LEU A 35 4.09 -10.94 23.06
N SER A 36 2.90 -11.47 22.81
CA SER A 36 2.71 -12.66 22.00
C SER A 36 3.18 -12.43 20.56
N ARG A 37 3.44 -13.52 19.82
CA ARG A 37 3.72 -13.45 18.38
C ARG A 37 2.56 -12.86 17.57
N TRP A 38 1.35 -12.88 18.12
CA TRP A 38 0.13 -12.38 17.50
C TRP A 38 -0.19 -10.92 17.88
N GLU A 39 0.57 -10.34 18.78
CA GLU A 39 0.46 -8.93 19.19
C GLU A 39 1.53 -8.13 18.42
N ILE A 40 1.08 -7.30 17.48
CA ILE A 40 1.93 -6.45 16.65
C ILE A 40 1.95 -5.05 17.27
N VAL A 41 3.12 -4.44 17.31
CA VAL A 41 3.25 -3.03 17.69
C VAL A 41 3.22 -2.20 16.41
N HIS A 42 2.22 -1.34 16.27
CA HIS A 42 2.04 -0.42 15.15
C HIS A 42 2.41 1.01 15.56
N HIS A 43 2.94 1.78 14.60
CA HIS A 43 3.30 3.20 14.78
C HIS A 43 2.17 4.06 14.22
N LYS A 44 1.51 4.86 15.06
CA LYS A 44 0.36 5.69 14.64
C LYS A 44 0.72 6.74 13.59
N ASP A 45 1.97 7.20 13.59
CA ASP A 45 2.49 8.22 12.67
C ASP A 45 3.19 7.66 11.42
N ASP A 46 3.17 6.34 11.21
CA ASP A 46 3.90 5.62 10.14
C ASP A 46 5.42 5.90 10.14
N ASN A 47 5.97 6.42 11.24
CA ASN A 47 7.40 6.68 11.40
C ASN A 47 8.02 5.64 12.35
N GLY A 48 8.56 4.57 11.77
CA GLY A 48 9.17 3.48 12.55
C GLY A 48 10.44 3.84 13.33
N MET A 49 10.90 5.09 13.29
CA MET A 49 11.95 5.64 14.15
C MET A 49 11.41 6.34 15.41
N ASN A 50 10.12 6.65 15.47
CA ASN A 50 9.44 7.30 16.59
C ASN A 50 8.89 6.25 17.57
N ASN A 51 9.72 5.82 18.52
CA ASN A 51 9.36 4.78 19.50
C ASN A 51 8.74 5.35 20.79
N ASN A 52 8.20 6.57 20.77
CA ASN A 52 7.48 7.10 21.93
C ASN A 52 6.25 6.24 22.23
N LEU A 53 6.04 5.85 23.49
CA LEU A 53 4.95 4.95 23.87
C LEU A 53 3.58 5.44 23.38
N ASN A 54 3.32 6.75 23.44
CA ASN A 54 2.07 7.35 22.96
C ASN A 54 1.83 7.18 21.44
N ASN A 55 2.92 7.02 20.67
CA ASN A 55 2.93 6.77 19.23
C ASN A 55 2.84 5.27 18.87
N LEU A 56 2.93 4.38 19.87
CA LEU A 56 2.85 2.94 19.69
C LEU A 56 1.47 2.45 20.10
N GLU A 57 0.97 1.44 19.39
CA GLU A 57 -0.24 0.72 19.75
C GLU A 57 -0.08 -0.77 19.52
N ILE A 58 -0.73 -1.59 20.37
CA ILE A 58 -0.77 -3.04 20.17
C ILE A 58 -2.01 -3.34 19.35
N VAL A 59 -1.79 -3.95 18.18
CA VAL A 59 -2.85 -4.44 17.30
C VAL A 59 -2.76 -5.96 17.19
N PRO A 60 -3.88 -6.69 17.27
CA PRO A 60 -3.88 -8.12 17.00
C PRO A 60 -3.53 -8.39 15.53
N TYR A 61 -2.85 -9.51 15.27
CA TYR A 61 -2.34 -9.90 13.94
C TYR A 61 -3.42 -9.83 12.84
N GLY A 62 -4.65 -10.26 13.15
CA GLY A 62 -5.78 -10.20 12.20
C GLY A 62 -6.28 -8.80 11.88
N GLU A 63 -6.02 -7.82 12.75
CA GLU A 63 -6.39 -6.42 12.58
C GLU A 63 -5.29 -5.62 11.88
N HIS A 64 -4.02 -6.04 12.00
CA HIS A 64 -2.91 -5.47 11.22
C HIS A 64 -3.13 -5.59 9.71
N SER A 65 -3.66 -6.72 9.22
CA SER A 65 -4.07 -6.85 7.80
C SER A 65 -5.26 -5.97 7.42
N ARG A 66 -6.09 -5.56 8.40
CA ARG A 66 -7.24 -4.68 8.18
C ARG A 66 -6.83 -3.20 8.17
N LEU A 67 -5.83 -2.82 8.97
CA LEU A 67 -5.26 -1.47 9.04
C LEU A 67 -4.27 -1.20 7.88
N GLU A 68 -3.46 -2.18 7.47
CA GLU A 68 -2.45 -1.99 6.41
C GLU A 68 -2.83 -2.59 5.04
N GLY A 69 -3.92 -3.37 4.91
CA GLY A 69 -3.99 -4.39 3.84
C GLY A 69 -5.31 -4.65 3.11
N ARG A 70 -6.31 -3.75 3.11
CA ARG A 70 -7.53 -3.96 2.29
C ARG A 70 -7.79 -3.02 1.12
N ASN A 71 -6.97 -1.99 0.86
CA ASN A 71 -7.25 -1.13 -0.31
C ASN A 71 -6.06 -0.40 -0.93
N LYS A 72 -4.90 -1.07 -1.06
CA LYS A 72 -3.91 -0.67 -2.06
C LYS A 72 -3.61 -1.83 -3.00
N ARG A 73 -4.65 -2.27 -3.73
CA ARG A 73 -4.37 -2.67 -5.11
C ARG A 73 -3.63 -1.48 -5.73
N PRO A 74 -2.53 -1.65 -6.48
CA PRO A 74 -2.01 -0.53 -7.26
C PRO A 74 -3.21 0.07 -7.99
N LYS A 75 -3.50 1.37 -7.79
CA LYS A 75 -4.66 2.03 -8.40
C LYS A 75 -4.65 1.60 -9.85
N ALA A 76 -5.69 0.86 -10.28
CA ALA A 76 -5.75 0.38 -11.65
C ALA A 76 -5.48 1.57 -12.58
N LYS A 77 -4.68 1.36 -13.64
CA LYS A 77 -4.26 2.44 -14.54
C LYS A 77 -5.45 3.23 -15.11
N LEU A 78 -6.62 2.60 -15.15
CA LEU A 78 -7.90 3.22 -15.50
C LEU A 78 -8.86 3.05 -14.32
N GLN A 79 -9.56 4.13 -13.97
CA GLN A 79 -10.69 4.14 -13.05
C GLN A 79 -12.01 3.89 -13.81
N PRO A 80 -13.10 3.49 -13.13
CA PRO A 80 -14.41 3.32 -13.77
C PRO A 80 -14.88 4.57 -14.55
N ASP A 81 -14.60 5.77 -14.03
CA ASP A 81 -14.96 7.03 -14.70
C ASP A 81 -14.20 7.22 -16.02
N ASP A 82 -12.92 6.80 -16.08
CA ASP A 82 -12.11 6.84 -17.28
C ASP A 82 -12.71 5.96 -18.39
N VAL A 83 -13.31 4.82 -18.04
CA VAL A 83 -13.95 3.92 -18.99
C VAL A 83 -15.15 4.57 -19.66
N GLY A 84 -15.94 5.35 -18.92
CA GLY A 84 -17.06 6.12 -19.47
C GLY A 84 -16.60 7.15 -20.50
N VAL A 85 -15.53 7.88 -20.19
CA VAL A 85 -14.93 8.87 -21.09
C VAL A 85 -14.32 8.19 -22.32
N ILE A 86 -13.57 7.10 -22.15
CA ILE A 86 -12.99 6.31 -23.24
C ILE A 86 -14.07 5.83 -24.21
N ARG A 87 -15.21 5.32 -23.71
CA ARG A 87 -16.35 4.90 -24.56
C ARG A 87 -16.93 6.07 -25.35
N LYS A 88 -17.02 7.26 -24.75
CA LYS A 88 -17.46 8.46 -25.46
C LYS A 88 -16.48 8.85 -26.56
N MET A 89 -15.18 8.89 -26.27
CA MET A 89 -14.14 9.19 -27.26
C MET A 89 -14.17 8.19 -28.43
N ILE A 90 -14.43 6.90 -28.16
CA ILE A 90 -14.61 5.88 -29.20
C ILE A 90 -15.84 6.19 -30.07
N LYS A 91 -16.97 6.55 -29.46
CA LYS A 91 -18.19 6.95 -30.19
C LYS A 91 -17.99 8.21 -31.03
N ASP A 92 -17.17 9.14 -30.54
CA ASP A 92 -16.75 10.35 -31.25
C ASP A 92 -15.67 10.05 -32.33
N ASN A 93 -15.45 8.76 -32.65
CA ASN A 93 -14.53 8.26 -33.67
C ASN A 93 -13.05 8.65 -33.46
N ILE A 94 -12.66 8.84 -32.20
CA ILE A 94 -11.25 9.10 -31.85
C ILE A 94 -10.44 7.80 -31.97
N ALA A 95 -9.30 7.88 -32.65
CA ALA A 95 -8.43 6.74 -32.89
C ALA A 95 -7.94 6.11 -31.57
N TYR A 96 -8.01 4.77 -31.48
CA TYR A 96 -7.60 4.03 -30.27
C TYR A 96 -6.16 4.28 -29.86
N LYS A 97 -5.27 4.56 -30.82
CA LYS A 97 -3.87 4.92 -30.56
C LYS A 97 -3.75 6.22 -29.75
N LEU A 98 -4.60 7.21 -30.05
CA LEU A 98 -4.59 8.50 -29.36
C LEU A 98 -5.17 8.36 -27.94
N ILE A 99 -6.28 7.64 -27.79
CA ILE A 99 -6.88 7.36 -26.48
C ILE A 99 -5.88 6.59 -25.60
N ALA A 100 -5.20 5.58 -26.16
CA ALA A 100 -4.19 4.80 -25.45
C ALA A 100 -3.01 5.66 -24.98
N TRP A 101 -2.59 6.64 -25.80
CA TRP A 101 -1.54 7.59 -25.45
C TRP A 101 -1.97 8.51 -24.30
N ILE A 102 -3.17 9.07 -24.36
CA ILE A 102 -3.73 9.95 -23.31
C ILE A 102 -3.77 9.24 -21.96
N TYR A 103 -4.23 7.98 -21.95
CA TYR A 103 -4.39 7.20 -20.73
C TYR A 103 -3.17 6.33 -20.37
N GLN A 104 -2.08 6.43 -21.14
CA GLN A 104 -0.83 5.67 -20.94
C GLN A 104 -1.06 4.13 -20.82
N VAL A 105 -1.98 3.62 -21.64
CA VAL A 105 -2.31 2.19 -21.73
C VAL A 105 -1.97 1.62 -23.11
N ASN A 106 -2.06 0.30 -23.26
CA ASN A 106 -1.88 -0.33 -24.56
C ASN A 106 -3.14 -0.08 -25.42
N ARG A 107 -2.98 0.11 -26.74
CA ARG A 107 -4.12 0.18 -27.67
C ARG A 107 -5.06 -1.02 -27.56
N ARG A 108 -4.53 -2.19 -27.16
CA ARG A 108 -5.32 -3.40 -26.88
C ARG A 108 -6.28 -3.17 -25.71
N THR A 109 -5.86 -2.48 -24.65
CA THR A 109 -6.76 -2.11 -23.53
C THR A 109 -7.94 -1.27 -24.00
N ILE A 110 -7.72 -0.32 -24.91
CA ILE A 110 -8.81 0.49 -25.49
C ILE A 110 -9.73 -0.36 -26.38
N SER A 111 -9.14 -1.29 -27.14
CA SER A 111 -9.91 -2.27 -27.92
C SER A 111 -10.79 -3.15 -27.04
N ASP A 112 -10.25 -3.65 -25.92
CA ASP A 112 -10.98 -4.51 -24.99
C ASP A 112 -12.09 -3.75 -24.25
N ILE A 113 -11.93 -2.44 -24.04
CA ILE A 113 -12.99 -1.56 -23.51
C ILE A 113 -14.09 -1.35 -24.56
N SER A 114 -13.71 -1.19 -25.83
CA SER A 114 -14.64 -1.03 -26.95
C SER A 114 -15.52 -2.27 -27.14
N THR A 115 -14.94 -3.47 -27.03
CA THR A 115 -15.65 -4.75 -27.17
C THR A 115 -16.31 -5.22 -25.87
N GLY A 116 -16.08 -4.53 -24.76
CA GLY A 116 -16.59 -4.93 -23.44
C GLY A 116 -15.91 -6.16 -22.84
N ALA A 117 -14.80 -6.65 -23.40
CA ALA A 117 -14.15 -7.89 -22.98
C ALA A 117 -13.45 -7.81 -21.60
N THR A 118 -13.04 -6.62 -21.14
CA THR A 118 -12.29 -6.45 -19.88
C THR A 118 -12.99 -5.60 -18.82
N TRP A 119 -14.03 -4.85 -19.20
CA TRP A 119 -14.76 -3.93 -18.31
C TRP A 119 -16.29 -4.12 -18.40
N SER A 120 -16.73 -5.31 -18.81
CA SER A 120 -18.11 -5.76 -18.58
C SER A 120 -18.23 -6.19 -17.12
N TRP A 121 -19.05 -5.50 -16.36
CA TRP A 121 -19.60 -6.09 -15.14
C TRP A 121 -20.64 -7.12 -15.59
N ALA A 122 -20.32 -8.40 -15.45
CA ALA A 122 -21.28 -9.40 -15.01
C ALA A 122 -21.41 -9.29 -13.48
#